data_AF-A0A0J8AYG4-F1
#
_entry.id   AF-A0A0J8AYG4-F1
#
_cell.length_a   1.000
_cell.length_b   1.000
_cell.length_c   1.000
_cell.angle_alpha   90.00
_cell.angle_beta   90.00
_cell.angle_gamma   90.00
#
_symmetry.space_group_name_H-M   'P 1'
#
loop_
_entity.id
_entity.type
_entity.pdbx_description
1 polymer ?
#
loop_
_entity_poly.entity_id
_entity_poly.type
_entity_poly.pdbx_seq_one_letter_code
_entity_poly.pdbx_strand_id
1 'polypeptide(L)'
;GERFQGITGIPAGPHYLYYSAPDHGAGNAISSGRFLYFDANDDVWVGEWNPETEEILPVSDRDQALRYCHGVKAHDFTLNLGRYPEEMSLEWATLSLHISRSCMLRLSPIGSVIRPTQAPDAVGLNSDSACKTYYTELEIGMSHGDPVQVTADNLDKSRLLEKVVELRLGGDYDAVLGELQFAFIAFMLGQSYEGFVQWKKLVLILCSCEAAMWDQRLFFDKFVGMSVLWK
;
A
#
# COMPACT_ATOMS: atom_id res chain seq x y z
N GLY A 1 1.02 13.25 22.74
CA GLY A 1 0.81 14.19 23.86
C GLY A 1 0.08 15.42 23.36
N GLU A 2 -0.52 16.22 24.23
CA GLU A 2 -1.39 17.35 23.85
C GLU A 2 -0.72 18.42 22.97
N ARG A 3 0.62 18.51 23.01
CA ARG A 3 1.41 19.44 22.18
C ARG A 3 2.04 18.79 20.94
N PHE A 4 1.74 17.52 20.65
CA PHE A 4 2.32 16.82 19.52
C PHE A 4 1.84 17.43 18.20
N GLN A 5 2.78 17.79 17.31
CA GLN A 5 2.49 18.46 16.05
C GLN A 5 2.97 17.68 14.81
N GLY A 6 3.57 16.51 14.98
CA GLY A 6 3.97 15.64 13.86
C GLY A 6 5.29 14.92 14.06
N ILE A 7 5.81 14.35 12.97
CA ILE A 7 7.05 13.58 12.93
C ILE A 7 8.02 14.27 11.95
N THR A 8 9.31 14.31 12.30
CA THR A 8 10.39 14.87 11.48
C THR A 8 11.52 13.87 11.25
N GLY A 9 12.35 14.11 10.24
CA GLY A 9 13.43 13.22 9.84
C GLY A 9 12.96 11.97 9.11
N ILE A 10 11.81 12.06 8.42
CA ILE A 10 11.25 10.95 7.64
C ILE A 10 12.13 10.74 6.39
N PRO A 11 12.68 9.53 6.16
CA PRO A 11 13.45 9.25 4.94
C PRO A 11 12.61 9.38 3.67
N ALA A 12 13.24 9.66 2.53
CA ALA A 12 12.55 9.69 1.24
C ALA A 12 11.98 8.30 0.89
N GLY A 13 10.88 8.30 0.15
CA GLY A 13 10.17 7.10 -0.28
C GLY A 13 8.77 6.96 0.32
N PRO A 14 8.16 5.78 0.18
CA PRO A 14 6.84 5.48 0.70
C PRO A 14 6.86 5.31 2.22
N HIS A 15 5.82 5.80 2.90
CA HIS A 15 5.57 5.62 4.32
C HIS A 15 4.10 5.31 4.56
N TYR A 16 3.78 4.62 5.64
CA TYR A 16 2.40 4.34 6.02
C TYR A 16 2.06 5.02 7.34
N LEU A 17 1.15 6.00 7.27
CA LEU A 17 0.58 6.65 8.44
C LEU A 17 -0.63 5.84 8.88
N TYR A 18 -0.62 5.35 10.12
CA TYR A 18 -1.74 4.65 10.72
C TYR A 18 -2.13 5.31 12.05
N TYR A 19 -3.41 5.29 12.36
CA TYR A 19 -3.97 5.87 13.58
C TYR A 19 -5.27 5.15 13.94
N SER A 20 -5.63 5.21 15.21
CA SER A 20 -6.88 4.64 15.72
C SER A 20 -7.66 5.71 16.47
N ALA A 21 -8.96 5.78 16.22
CA ALA A 21 -9.84 6.63 17.03
C ALA A 21 -9.87 6.13 18.48
N PRO A 22 -10.06 7.02 19.48
CA PRO A 22 -10.17 6.62 20.88
C PRO A 22 -11.32 5.61 21.08
N ASP A 23 -11.05 4.49 21.75
CA ASP A 23 -12.06 3.48 22.05
C ASP A 23 -13.12 4.05 23.01
N HIS A 24 -14.36 4.19 22.55
CA HIS A 24 -15.52 4.53 23.38
C HIS A 24 -16.09 3.32 24.14
N GLY A 25 -15.23 2.37 24.54
CA GLY A 25 -15.60 1.19 25.33
C GLY A 25 -16.23 0.06 24.53
N ALA A 26 -16.07 0.06 23.20
CA ALA A 26 -16.60 -0.97 22.30
C ALA A 26 -15.56 -2.04 21.93
N GLY A 27 -14.31 -1.90 22.39
CA GLY A 27 -13.28 -2.94 22.28
C GLY A 27 -12.69 -3.12 20.88
N ASN A 28 -13.13 -2.34 19.89
CA ASN A 28 -12.61 -2.32 18.52
C ASN A 28 -12.41 -0.87 18.07
N ALA A 29 -11.28 -0.27 18.43
CA ALA A 29 -10.87 1.00 17.83
C ALA A 29 -10.64 0.78 16.32
N ILE A 30 -11.42 1.45 15.47
CA ILE A 30 -11.23 1.37 14.01
C ILE A 30 -9.89 2.05 13.69
N SER A 31 -8.93 1.24 13.26
CA SER A 31 -7.62 1.71 12.80
C SER A 31 -7.71 2.10 11.33
N SER A 32 -7.46 3.35 10.99
CA SER A 32 -7.38 3.81 9.61
C SER A 32 -5.93 4.15 9.26
N GLY A 33 -5.60 4.09 7.98
CA GLY A 33 -4.27 4.50 7.54
C GLY A 33 -4.22 4.95 6.10
N ARG A 34 -3.07 5.48 5.71
CA ARG A 34 -2.80 5.95 4.36
C ARG A 34 -1.33 5.83 4.02
N PHE A 35 -1.07 5.65 2.74
CA PHE A 35 0.28 5.80 2.21
C PHE A 35 0.59 7.27 1.95
N LEU A 36 1.80 7.66 2.32
CA LEU A 36 2.43 8.93 2.00
C LEU A 36 3.69 8.63 1.19
N TYR A 37 4.05 9.52 0.27
CA TYR A 37 5.28 9.38 -0.49
C TYR A 37 6.06 10.68 -0.41
N PHE A 38 7.27 10.61 0.14
CA PHE A 38 8.15 11.77 0.27
C PHE A 38 9.25 11.69 -0.78
N ASP A 39 9.52 12.82 -1.44
CA ASP A 39 10.67 12.95 -2.34
C ASP A 39 11.47 14.21 -2.00
N ALA A 40 12.55 14.46 -2.73
CA ALA A 40 13.45 15.59 -2.44
C ALA A 40 12.77 16.97 -2.58
N ASN A 41 11.66 17.07 -3.33
CA ASN A 41 10.94 18.31 -3.57
C ASN A 41 9.61 18.39 -2.79
N ASP A 42 9.08 17.24 -2.38
CA ASP A 42 7.82 17.05 -1.65
C ASP A 42 8.10 16.30 -0.34
N ASP A 43 8.78 16.98 0.58
CA ASP A 43 9.33 16.43 1.84
C ASP A 43 8.43 16.70 3.06
N VAL A 44 7.32 17.43 2.88
CA VAL A 44 6.40 17.80 3.96
C VAL A 44 4.97 17.47 3.57
N TRP A 45 4.33 16.65 4.39
CA TRP A 45 2.89 16.39 4.30
C TRP A 45 2.20 16.97 5.52
N VAL A 46 1.10 17.69 5.30
CA VAL A 46 0.33 18.35 6.36
C VAL A 46 -1.08 17.80 6.38
N GLY A 47 -1.45 17.23 7.52
CA GLY A 47 -2.78 16.67 7.76
C GLY A 47 -3.48 17.35 8.93
N GLU A 48 -4.81 17.39 8.85
CA GLU A 48 -5.70 17.85 9.91
C GLU A 48 -6.64 16.71 10.33
N TRP A 49 -6.91 16.61 11.63
CA TRP A 49 -7.89 15.67 12.16
C TRP A 49 -9.29 16.17 11.88
N ASN A 50 -10.08 15.37 11.16
CA ASN A 50 -11.50 15.59 10.99
C ASN A 50 -12.29 14.79 12.05
N PRO A 51 -12.96 15.45 13.01
CA PRO A 51 -13.71 14.77 14.07
C PRO A 51 -15.00 14.10 13.57
N GLU A 52 -15.54 14.51 12.41
CA GLU A 52 -16.77 13.92 11.88
C GLU A 52 -16.51 12.57 11.21
N THR A 53 -15.38 12.45 10.51
CA THR A 53 -15.00 11.23 9.80
C THR A 53 -13.97 10.39 10.56
N GLU A 54 -13.48 10.88 11.71
CA GLU A 54 -12.40 10.28 12.51
C GLU A 54 -11.14 9.98 11.68
N GLU A 55 -10.78 10.91 10.78
CA GLU A 55 -9.69 10.73 9.82
C GLU A 55 -8.72 11.89 9.83
N ILE A 56 -7.45 11.59 9.58
CA ILE A 56 -6.45 12.62 9.26
C ILE A 56 -6.53 12.85 7.76
N LEU A 57 -7.00 14.03 7.34
CA LEU A 57 -7.14 14.42 5.94
C LEU A 57 -6.08 15.47 5.56
N PRO A 58 -5.66 15.56 4.28
CA PRO A 58 -4.79 16.66 3.86
C PRO A 58 -5.48 17.99 4.10
N VAL A 59 -4.73 19.00 4.55
CA VAL A 59 -5.27 20.34 4.76
C VAL A 59 -5.88 20.87 3.46
N SER A 60 -7.16 21.24 3.50
CA SER A 60 -7.91 21.64 2.31
C SER A 60 -7.50 23.03 1.78
N ASP A 61 -7.14 23.94 2.69
CA ASP A 61 -6.70 25.29 2.36
C ASP A 61 -5.22 25.29 1.93
N ARG A 62 -4.97 25.66 0.68
CA ARG A 62 -3.63 25.64 0.08
C ARG A 62 -2.68 26.64 0.74
N ASP A 63 -3.14 27.84 1.09
CA ASP A 63 -2.31 28.88 1.68
C ASP A 63 -1.94 28.50 3.13
N GLN A 64 -2.86 27.87 3.84
CA GLN A 64 -2.60 27.28 5.14
C GLN A 64 -1.59 26.14 5.06
N ALA A 65 -1.76 25.20 4.12
CA ALA A 65 -0.79 24.12 3.90
C ALA A 65 0.61 24.66 3.59
N LEU A 66 0.72 25.66 2.71
CA LEU A 66 2.00 26.31 2.39
C LEU A 66 2.64 27.00 3.59
N ARG A 67 1.85 27.67 4.44
CA ARG A 67 2.35 28.27 5.70
C ARG A 67 2.92 27.22 6.64
N TYR A 68 2.24 26.09 6.80
CA TYR A 68 2.76 24.98 7.61
C TYR A 68 4.05 24.41 7.03
N CYS A 69 4.10 24.17 5.71
CA CYS A 69 5.33 23.71 5.05
C CYS A 69 6.50 24.70 5.25
N HIS A 70 6.24 26.00 5.11
CA HIS A 70 7.25 27.03 5.37
C HIS A 70 7.72 27.02 6.84
N GLY A 71 6.79 26.94 7.80
CA GLY A 71 7.14 26.92 9.22
C GLY A 71 7.94 25.67 9.62
N VAL A 72 7.66 24.50 9.03
CA VAL A 72 8.48 23.29 9.22
C VAL A 72 9.91 23.53 8.72
N LYS A 73 10.07 24.12 7.52
CA LYS A 73 11.37 24.45 6.92
C LYS A 73 12.11 25.57 7.68
N ALA A 74 11.37 26.46 8.33
CA ALA A 74 11.90 27.52 9.21
C ALA A 74 12.17 27.05 10.64
N HIS A 75 11.90 25.78 10.97
CA HIS A 75 12.08 25.19 12.30
C HIS A 75 11.14 25.70 13.40
N ASP A 76 10.00 26.29 13.03
CA ASP A 76 9.01 26.87 13.96
C ASP A 76 8.36 25.82 14.89
N PHE A 77 8.34 24.55 14.48
CA PHE A 77 7.67 23.44 15.18
C PHE A 77 8.61 22.49 15.92
N THR A 78 9.92 22.77 15.95
CA THR A 78 10.97 21.82 16.41
C THR A 78 10.74 21.21 17.79
N LEU A 79 10.15 21.95 18.73
CA LEU A 79 9.87 21.47 20.10
C LEU A 79 8.75 20.42 20.16
N ASN A 80 7.90 20.36 19.15
CA ASN A 80 6.65 19.60 19.15
C ASN A 80 6.62 18.50 18.07
N LEU A 81 7.70 18.35 17.29
CA LEU A 81 7.89 17.28 16.33
C LEU A 81 8.66 16.13 16.97
N GLY A 82 8.10 14.92 16.91
CA GLY A 82 8.81 13.69 17.25
C GLY A 82 9.81 13.31 16.15
N ARG A 83 10.92 12.65 16.50
CA ARG A 83 11.84 12.11 15.49
C ARG A 83 11.31 10.80 14.93
N TYR A 84 11.51 10.58 13.63
CA TYR A 84 11.24 9.30 13.00
C TYR A 84 12.10 8.21 13.66
N PRO A 85 11.53 7.03 13.98
CA PRO A 85 12.27 5.94 14.61
C PRO A 85 13.27 5.34 13.61
N GLU A 86 14.55 5.68 13.76
CA GLU A 86 15.63 5.18 12.88
C GLU A 86 15.83 3.66 12.99
N GLU A 87 15.49 3.08 14.14
CA GLU A 87 15.67 1.65 14.45
C GLU A 87 14.98 0.72 13.44
N MET A 88 13.79 1.11 12.94
CA MET A 88 12.99 0.31 12.00
C MET A 88 13.10 0.78 10.55
N SER A 89 13.98 1.76 10.28
CA SER A 89 14.04 2.43 8.98
C SER A 89 14.53 1.50 7.87
N LEU A 90 15.45 0.58 8.19
CA LEU A 90 16.02 -0.36 7.23
C LEU A 90 15.03 -1.47 6.88
N GLU A 91 14.35 -2.02 7.88
CA GLU A 91 13.28 -3.01 7.67
C GLU A 91 12.14 -2.39 6.86
N TRP A 92 11.75 -1.15 7.19
CA TRP A 92 10.71 -0.43 6.44
C TRP A 92 11.12 -0.17 4.99
N ALA A 93 12.34 0.32 4.76
CA ALA A 93 12.86 0.57 3.41
C ALA A 93 12.86 -0.71 2.57
N THR A 94 13.17 -1.85 3.20
CA THR A 94 13.13 -3.17 2.56
C THR A 94 11.69 -3.60 2.24
N LEU A 95 10.77 -3.43 3.20
CA LEU A 95 9.37 -3.82 3.07
C LEU A 95 8.62 -3.03 1.99
N SER A 96 9.07 -1.81 1.72
CA SER A 96 8.40 -0.85 0.82
C SER A 96 9.21 -0.48 -0.43
N LEU A 97 10.34 -1.15 -0.65
CA LEU A 97 11.34 -0.85 -1.70
C LEU A 97 10.77 -0.64 -3.11
N HIS A 98 9.78 -1.43 -3.50
CA HIS A 98 9.17 -1.43 -4.84
C HIS A 98 7.90 -0.58 -4.93
N ILE A 99 7.44 0.00 -3.83
CA ILE A 99 6.28 0.90 -3.86
C ILE A 99 6.73 2.26 -4.40
N SER A 100 6.61 2.43 -5.71
CA SER A 100 6.83 3.71 -6.38
C SER A 100 5.68 4.70 -6.14
N ARG A 101 5.90 6.00 -6.39
CA ARG A 101 4.84 7.02 -6.32
C ARG A 101 3.69 6.69 -7.28
N SER A 102 4.00 6.24 -8.50
CA SER A 102 2.97 5.85 -9.48
C SER A 102 2.18 4.63 -9.03
N CYS A 103 2.85 3.63 -8.45
CA CYS A 103 2.20 2.45 -7.85
C CYS A 103 1.24 2.86 -6.72
N MET A 104 1.73 3.67 -5.76
CA MET A 104 0.92 4.15 -4.64
C MET A 104 -0.32 4.92 -5.12
N LEU A 105 -0.16 5.88 -6.05
CA LEU A 105 -1.27 6.68 -6.57
C LEU A 105 -2.30 5.85 -7.33
N ARG A 106 -1.84 4.84 -8.09
CA ARG A 106 -2.72 3.93 -8.83
C ARG A 106 -3.56 3.05 -7.90
N LEU A 107 -2.99 2.58 -6.80
CA LEU A 107 -3.63 1.62 -5.89
C LEU A 107 -4.48 2.27 -4.79
N SER A 108 -4.12 3.48 -4.40
CA SER A 108 -4.76 4.17 -3.28
C SER A 108 -6.24 4.39 -3.55
N PRO A 109 -7.11 4.17 -2.54
CA PRO A 109 -8.54 4.41 -2.66
C PRO A 109 -8.83 5.91 -2.79
N ILE A 110 -10.06 6.30 -3.12
CA ILE A 110 -10.45 7.72 -3.15
C ILE A 110 -10.22 8.36 -1.77
N GLY A 111 -9.57 9.52 -1.74
CA GLY A 111 -9.15 10.16 -0.49
C GLY A 111 -7.97 9.47 0.20
N SER A 112 -7.40 8.42 -0.39
CA SER A 112 -6.17 7.73 0.06
C SER A 112 -6.25 7.10 1.45
N VAL A 113 -7.44 6.95 2.05
CA VAL A 113 -7.62 6.30 3.36
C VAL A 113 -8.01 4.84 3.17
N ILE A 114 -7.16 3.94 3.65
CA ILE A 114 -7.41 2.51 3.77
C ILE A 114 -8.05 2.27 5.13
N ARG A 115 -9.21 1.62 5.12
CA ARG A 115 -9.97 1.25 6.32
C ARG A 115 -9.96 -0.27 6.50
N PRO A 116 -10.18 -0.78 7.72
CA PRO A 116 -10.29 -2.21 7.95
C PRO A 116 -11.49 -2.74 7.17
N THR A 117 -11.29 -3.86 6.49
CA THR A 117 -12.37 -4.56 5.78
C THR A 117 -12.42 -6.00 6.23
N GLN A 118 -13.61 -6.59 6.23
CA GLN A 118 -13.83 -7.98 6.65
C GLN A 118 -14.02 -8.89 5.44
N ALA A 119 -13.96 -10.21 5.69
CA ALA A 119 -14.33 -11.21 4.69
C ALA A 119 -15.82 -11.10 4.32
N PRO A 120 -16.23 -11.49 3.09
CA PRO A 120 -17.61 -11.34 2.61
C PRO A 120 -18.68 -11.97 3.51
N ASP A 121 -18.34 -13.04 4.24
CA ASP A 121 -19.25 -13.78 5.12
C ASP A 121 -19.07 -13.44 6.61
N ALA A 122 -18.27 -12.42 6.92
CA ALA A 122 -18.09 -11.96 8.29
C ALA A 122 -19.31 -11.16 8.77
N VAL A 123 -19.74 -11.41 10.01
CA VAL A 123 -20.86 -10.69 10.62
C VAL A 123 -20.35 -9.33 11.13
N GLY A 124 -20.51 -8.26 10.33
CA GLY A 124 -20.11 -6.91 10.71
C GLY A 124 -19.97 -5.93 9.53
N LEU A 125 -20.03 -4.62 9.84
CA LEU A 125 -19.84 -3.42 9.01
C LEU A 125 -20.36 -3.49 7.55
N ASN A 126 -21.43 -2.73 7.25
CA ASN A 126 -22.02 -2.60 5.91
C ASN A 126 -20.94 -2.38 4.82
N SER A 127 -20.87 -3.31 3.86
CA SER A 127 -19.89 -3.34 2.76
C SER A 127 -20.03 -2.20 1.75
N ASP A 128 -21.15 -1.48 1.75
CA ASP A 128 -21.58 -0.68 0.59
C ASP A 128 -20.96 0.72 0.51
N SER A 129 -20.13 1.12 1.49
CA SER A 129 -19.46 2.43 1.47
C SER A 129 -17.98 2.38 1.83
N ALA A 130 -17.35 1.21 1.77
CA ALA A 130 -15.90 1.10 1.99
C ALA A 130 -15.15 1.69 0.79
N CYS A 131 -14.21 2.60 1.05
CA CYS A 131 -13.37 3.15 -0.01
C CYS A 131 -12.43 2.06 -0.54
N LYS A 132 -12.70 1.59 -1.75
CA LYS A 132 -12.04 0.42 -2.34
C LYS A 132 -10.67 0.76 -2.89
N THR A 133 -9.67 -0.04 -2.55
CA THR A 133 -8.35 -0.01 -3.18
C THR A 133 -8.41 -0.48 -4.63
N TYR A 134 -7.69 0.18 -5.53
CA TYR A 134 -7.73 -0.09 -6.97
C TYR A 134 -6.66 -1.10 -7.39
N TYR A 135 -6.68 -2.28 -6.75
CA TYR A 135 -5.79 -3.38 -7.11
C TYR A 135 -5.96 -3.81 -8.56
N THR A 136 -4.89 -4.31 -9.16
CA THR A 136 -4.92 -4.88 -10.51
C THR A 136 -5.79 -6.13 -10.50
N GLU A 137 -6.73 -6.22 -11.44
CA GLU A 137 -7.58 -7.39 -11.58
C GLU A 137 -6.78 -8.58 -12.10
N LEU A 138 -6.80 -9.68 -11.33
CA LEU A 138 -6.09 -10.92 -11.63
C LEU A 138 -7.10 -12.06 -11.83
N GLU A 139 -7.30 -12.44 -13.09
CA GLU A 139 -8.20 -13.52 -13.48
C GLU A 139 -7.50 -14.89 -13.37
N ILE A 140 -7.38 -15.41 -12.14
CA ILE A 140 -6.71 -16.71 -11.86
C ILE A 140 -7.63 -17.91 -12.19
N GLY A 141 -8.90 -17.66 -12.53
CA GLY A 141 -9.88 -18.69 -12.87
C GLY A 141 -9.48 -19.55 -14.09
N MET A 142 -10.29 -20.57 -14.36
CA MET A 142 -10.04 -21.42 -15.53
C MET A 142 -10.07 -20.58 -16.80
N SER A 143 -9.03 -20.68 -17.62
CA SER A 143 -9.07 -20.10 -18.96
C SER A 143 -10.15 -20.81 -19.80
N HIS A 144 -10.67 -20.08 -20.78
CA HIS A 144 -11.60 -20.62 -21.76
C HIS A 144 -10.84 -20.96 -23.05
N GLY A 145 -11.04 -22.16 -23.59
CA GLY A 145 -10.39 -22.58 -24.81
C GLY A 145 -10.37 -24.09 -25.00
N ASP A 146 -9.50 -24.55 -25.90
CA ASP A 146 -9.22 -25.97 -26.11
C ASP A 146 -8.68 -26.61 -24.81
N PRO A 147 -9.09 -27.84 -24.43
CA PRO A 147 -8.67 -28.45 -23.17
C PRO A 147 -7.16 -28.49 -22.95
N VAL A 148 -6.37 -28.68 -24.01
CA VAL A 148 -4.91 -28.68 -23.92
C VAL A 148 -4.39 -27.30 -23.48
N GLN A 149 -4.93 -26.24 -24.08
CA GLN A 149 -4.57 -24.88 -23.73
C GLN A 149 -5.03 -24.50 -22.32
N VAL A 150 -6.23 -24.95 -21.93
CA VAL A 150 -6.76 -24.73 -20.58
C VAL A 150 -5.91 -25.42 -19.52
N THR A 151 -5.47 -26.65 -19.78
CA THR A 151 -4.53 -27.35 -18.88
C THR A 151 -3.20 -26.62 -18.82
N ALA A 152 -2.64 -26.20 -19.95
CA ALA A 152 -1.37 -25.47 -19.98
C ALA A 152 -1.42 -24.15 -19.20
N ASP A 153 -2.43 -23.31 -19.43
CA ASP A 153 -2.60 -22.01 -18.73
C ASP A 153 -2.97 -22.17 -17.24
N ASN A 154 -3.42 -23.36 -16.83
CA ASN A 154 -3.68 -23.66 -15.42
C ASN A 154 -2.45 -24.18 -14.68
N LEU A 155 -1.54 -24.87 -15.36
CA LEU A 155 -0.27 -25.32 -14.80
C LEU A 155 0.78 -24.21 -14.79
N ASP A 156 0.77 -23.33 -15.80
CA ASP A 156 1.70 -22.21 -15.91
C ASP A 156 0.95 -20.88 -16.12
N LYS A 157 1.08 -19.98 -15.16
CA LYS A 157 0.47 -18.64 -15.13
C LYS A 157 1.34 -17.58 -15.81
N SER A 158 2.45 -17.95 -16.44
CA SER A 158 3.37 -17.02 -17.13
C SER A 158 2.67 -16.12 -18.14
N ARG A 159 1.77 -16.70 -18.96
CA ARG A 159 0.98 -15.93 -19.95
C ARG A 159 -0.04 -14.98 -19.30
N LEU A 160 -0.57 -15.34 -18.13
CA LEU A 160 -1.46 -14.46 -17.39
C LEU A 160 -0.67 -13.28 -16.84
N LEU A 161 0.50 -13.53 -16.24
CA LEU A 161 1.38 -12.48 -15.73
C LEU A 161 1.80 -11.50 -16.84
N GLU A 162 2.27 -12.02 -17.97
CA GLU A 162 2.68 -11.21 -19.14
C GLU A 162 1.53 -10.32 -19.62
N LYS A 163 0.34 -10.89 -19.84
CA LYS A 163 -0.85 -10.11 -20.24
C LYS A 163 -1.20 -9.02 -19.24
N VAL A 164 -1.14 -9.31 -17.94
CA VAL A 164 -1.43 -8.32 -16.89
C VAL A 164 -0.40 -7.18 -16.94
N VAL A 165 0.88 -7.53 -17.03
CA VAL A 165 1.96 -6.54 -17.08
C VAL A 165 1.87 -5.65 -18.32
N GLU A 166 1.63 -6.24 -19.50
CA GLU A 166 1.47 -5.48 -20.75
C GLU A 166 0.21 -4.60 -20.73
N LEU A 167 -0.95 -5.15 -20.38
CA LEU A 167 -2.25 -4.48 -20.55
C LEU A 167 -2.64 -3.55 -19.40
N ARG A 168 -2.03 -3.70 -18.22
CA ARG A 168 -2.40 -2.94 -17.01
C ARG A 168 -1.25 -2.17 -16.39
N LEU A 169 -0.01 -2.62 -16.59
CA LEU A 169 1.18 -2.05 -15.95
C LEU A 169 2.17 -1.45 -16.97
N GLY A 170 1.79 -1.34 -18.25
CA GLY A 170 2.61 -0.70 -19.28
C GLY A 170 3.96 -1.40 -19.54
N GLY A 171 4.02 -2.72 -19.31
CA GLY A 171 5.26 -3.49 -19.45
C GLY A 171 6.17 -3.47 -18.21
N ASP A 172 5.79 -2.75 -17.15
CA ASP A 172 6.59 -2.65 -15.93
C ASP A 172 6.33 -3.85 -14.99
N TYR A 173 7.23 -4.83 -15.03
CA TYR A 173 7.20 -5.97 -14.10
C TYR A 173 7.44 -5.55 -12.65
N ASP A 174 8.24 -4.52 -12.37
CA ASP A 174 8.52 -4.08 -11.00
C ASP A 174 7.27 -3.50 -10.33
N ALA A 175 6.31 -2.97 -11.12
CA ALA A 175 5.01 -2.53 -10.60
C ALA A 175 4.20 -3.68 -9.96
N VAL A 176 4.43 -4.94 -10.36
CA VAL A 176 3.85 -6.11 -9.70
C VAL A 176 4.42 -6.28 -8.29
N LEU A 177 5.73 -6.07 -8.10
CA LEU A 177 6.36 -6.13 -6.77
C LEU A 177 5.88 -4.97 -5.89
N GLY A 178 5.73 -3.78 -6.47
CA GLY A 178 5.18 -2.63 -5.78
C GLY A 178 3.76 -2.89 -5.28
N GLU A 179 2.91 -3.49 -6.12
CA GLU A 179 1.55 -3.85 -5.73
C GLU A 179 1.53 -4.97 -4.68
N LEU A 180 2.43 -5.95 -4.79
CA LEU A 180 2.61 -7.01 -3.80
C LEU A 180 2.95 -6.44 -2.41
N GLN A 181 3.93 -5.53 -2.33
CA GLN A 181 4.33 -4.88 -1.09
C GLN A 181 3.23 -3.95 -0.55
N PHE A 182 2.58 -3.16 -1.42
CA PHE A 182 1.45 -2.32 -1.04
C PHE A 182 0.32 -3.15 -0.42
N ALA A 183 -0.08 -4.24 -1.09
CA ALA A 183 -1.15 -5.12 -0.62
C ALA A 183 -0.80 -5.78 0.71
N PHE A 184 0.46 -6.18 0.90
CA PHE A 184 0.94 -6.73 2.17
C PHE A 184 0.88 -5.70 3.31
N ILE A 185 1.34 -4.47 3.09
CA ILE A 185 1.28 -3.41 4.10
C ILE A 185 -0.17 -3.01 4.40
N ALA A 186 -1.01 -2.87 3.38
CA ALA A 186 -2.45 -2.59 3.52
C ALA A 186 -3.16 -3.70 4.31
N PHE A 187 -2.75 -4.96 4.12
CA PHE A 187 -3.22 -6.09 4.93
C PHE A 187 -2.74 -6.00 6.38
N MET A 188 -1.43 -5.89 6.60
CA MET A 188 -0.84 -6.00 7.94
C MET A 188 -1.10 -4.79 8.83
N LEU A 189 -0.93 -3.58 8.29
CA LEU A 189 -1.10 -2.32 9.04
C LEU A 189 -2.49 -1.70 8.84
N GLY A 190 -3.05 -1.85 7.63
CA GLY A 190 -4.39 -1.32 7.31
C GLY A 190 -5.54 -2.25 7.64
N GLN A 191 -5.26 -3.49 8.07
CA GLN A 191 -6.26 -4.52 8.36
C GLN A 191 -7.25 -4.72 7.20
N SER A 192 -6.78 -4.53 5.96
CA SER A 192 -7.58 -4.66 4.75
C SER A 192 -7.64 -6.11 4.31
N TYR A 193 -8.82 -6.72 4.41
CA TYR A 193 -9.07 -8.04 3.84
C TYR A 193 -8.89 -8.05 2.31
N GLU A 194 -9.21 -6.96 1.63
CA GLU A 194 -8.95 -6.83 0.19
C GLU A 194 -7.44 -6.89 -0.11
N GLY A 195 -6.63 -6.22 0.70
CA GLY A 195 -5.17 -6.30 0.62
C GLY A 195 -4.66 -7.73 0.80
N PHE A 196 -5.22 -8.49 1.76
CA PHE A 196 -4.88 -9.90 1.94
C PHE A 196 -5.23 -10.75 0.72
N VAL A 197 -6.44 -10.56 0.17
CA VAL A 197 -6.87 -11.29 -1.03
C VAL A 197 -5.94 -11.00 -2.20
N GLN A 198 -5.59 -9.73 -2.42
CA GLN A 198 -4.70 -9.37 -3.52
C GLN A 198 -3.29 -9.91 -3.32
N TRP A 199 -2.73 -9.76 -2.13
CA TRP A 199 -1.42 -10.30 -1.78
C TRP A 199 -1.34 -11.81 -2.08
N LYS A 200 -2.34 -12.59 -1.64
CA LYS A 200 -2.40 -14.03 -1.95
C LYS A 200 -2.45 -14.33 -3.44
N LYS A 201 -3.27 -13.58 -4.21
CA LYS A 201 -3.39 -13.75 -5.66
C LYS A 201 -2.05 -13.52 -6.36
N LEU A 202 -1.34 -12.46 -5.99
CA LEU A 202 -0.03 -12.14 -6.53
C LEU A 202 0.99 -13.23 -6.20
N VAL A 203 1.09 -13.65 -4.93
CA VAL A 203 1.98 -14.75 -4.53
C VAL A 203 1.67 -16.03 -5.31
N LEU A 204 0.39 -16.36 -5.48
CA LEU A 204 -0.03 -17.55 -6.22
C LEU A 204 0.42 -17.49 -7.69
N ILE A 205 0.21 -16.36 -8.38
CA ILE A 205 0.64 -16.19 -9.77
C ILE A 205 2.15 -16.31 -9.87
N LEU A 206 2.90 -15.55 -9.07
CA LEU A 206 4.37 -15.52 -9.13
C LEU A 206 4.98 -16.89 -8.85
N CYS A 207 4.43 -17.64 -7.89
CA CYS A 207 4.87 -19.01 -7.62
C CYS A 207 4.40 -20.06 -8.65
N SER A 208 3.61 -19.66 -9.66
CA SER A 208 3.08 -20.54 -10.70
C SER A 208 3.50 -20.13 -12.11
N CYS A 209 4.56 -19.32 -12.27
CA CYS A 209 5.05 -18.83 -13.56
C CYS A 209 6.39 -19.47 -13.96
N GLU A 210 6.37 -20.73 -14.40
CA GLU A 210 7.60 -21.46 -14.72
C GLU A 210 8.34 -20.85 -15.92
N ALA A 211 7.66 -20.60 -17.05
CA ALA A 211 8.28 -20.01 -18.23
C ALA A 211 8.79 -18.58 -17.96
N ALA A 212 7.97 -17.72 -17.36
CA ALA A 212 8.35 -16.33 -17.09
C ALA A 212 9.50 -16.22 -16.07
N MET A 213 9.74 -17.24 -15.23
CA MET A 213 10.90 -17.27 -14.34
C MET A 213 12.22 -17.22 -15.13
N TRP A 214 12.25 -17.86 -16.30
CA TRP A 214 13.42 -17.85 -17.19
C TRP A 214 13.51 -16.55 -17.98
N ASP A 215 12.40 -16.09 -18.54
CA ASP A 215 12.36 -14.90 -19.40
C ASP A 215 12.56 -13.60 -18.60
N GLN A 216 12.05 -13.55 -17.37
CA GLN A 216 12.04 -12.37 -16.49
C GLN A 216 12.89 -12.58 -15.24
N ARG A 217 14.06 -13.21 -15.40
CA ARG A 217 14.92 -13.65 -14.29
C ARG A 217 15.23 -12.55 -13.26
N LEU A 218 15.55 -11.33 -13.71
CA LEU A 218 15.87 -10.21 -12.80
C LEU A 218 14.68 -9.81 -11.92
N PHE A 219 13.46 -9.91 -12.44
CA PHE A 219 12.25 -9.63 -11.68
C PHE A 219 12.00 -10.72 -10.63
N PHE A 220 12.19 -12.00 -10.98
CA PHE A 220 12.05 -13.10 -10.03
C PHE A 220 13.18 -13.13 -8.98
N ASP A 221 14.40 -12.71 -9.33
CA ASP A 221 15.49 -12.54 -8.37
C ASP A 221 15.12 -11.49 -7.30
N LYS A 222 14.50 -10.37 -7.70
CA LYS A 222 13.98 -9.37 -6.74
C LYS A 222 12.87 -9.95 -5.87
N PHE A 223 11.90 -10.66 -6.46
CA PHE A 223 10.80 -11.31 -5.72
C PHE A 223 11.31 -12.30 -4.67
N VAL A 224 12.26 -13.17 -5.02
CA VAL A 224 12.87 -14.11 -4.07
C VAL A 224 13.72 -13.38 -3.04
N GLY A 225 14.45 -12.34 -3.45
CA GLY A 225 15.21 -11.47 -2.56
C GLY A 225 14.33 -10.84 -1.47
N MET A 226 13.09 -10.47 -1.80
CA MET A 226 12.10 -10.01 -0.81
C MET A 226 11.77 -11.12 0.21
N SER A 227 11.59 -12.37 -0.22
CA SER A 227 11.19 -13.48 0.67
C SER A 227 12.23 -13.83 1.75
N VAL A 228 13.52 -13.59 1.48
CA VAL A 228 14.60 -13.80 2.45
C VAL A 228 14.57 -12.74 3.55
N LEU A 229 14.02 -11.56 3.25
CA LEU A 229 13.92 -10.41 4.16
C LEU A 229 12.64 -10.43 5.00
N TRP A 230 11.72 -11.37 4.75
CA TRP A 230 10.44 -11.53 5.45
C TRP A 230 10.47 -12.66 6.50
N LYS A 231 11.65 -13.18 6.84
CA LYS A 231 11.88 -14.14 7.94
C LYS A 231 12.13 -13.42 9.25
#